data_AF-A0AAC9RMK3-F1
#
_entry.id   AF-A0AAC9RMK3-F1
#
_cell.length_a   1.000
_cell.length_b   1.000
_cell.length_c   1.000
_cell.angle_alpha   90.00
_cell.angle_beta   90.00
_cell.angle_gamma   90.00
#
_symmetry.space_group_name_H-M   'P 1'
#
loop_
_entity.id
_entity.type
_entity.pdbx_description
1 polymer ?
#
loop_
_entity_poly.entity_id
_entity_poly.type
_entity_poly.pdbx_seq_one_letter_code
_entity_poly.pdbx_strand_id
1 'polypeptide(L)'
;MISEGFDLIEADYLMSFAGAVIATNVITHFIKDYMPEFLDKKIVTLFVAAFIMFTNQCIFGTITLKTMYLSFLNSFVVAAAAMGNYEILTTKTKKRVTKDLQNQASKKSTNEKTDE
;
A
#
# COMPACT_ATOMS: atom_id res chain seq x y z
N MET A 1 27.60 -1.69 -11.17
CA MET A 1 26.31 -0.96 -11.06
C MET A 1 25.21 -1.83 -10.42
N ILE A 2 25.54 -2.69 -9.46
CA ILE A 2 24.56 -3.52 -8.71
C ILE A 2 24.38 -3.00 -7.27
N SER A 3 25.22 -2.05 -6.83
CA SER A 3 25.26 -1.56 -5.44
C SER A 3 23.98 -0.84 -5.00
N GLU A 4 23.43 0.05 -5.83
CA GLU A 4 22.31 0.92 -5.43
C GLU A 4 21.01 0.15 -5.09
N GLY A 5 20.84 -1.05 -5.62
CA GLY A 5 19.68 -1.89 -5.30
C GLY A 5 19.78 -2.58 -3.95
N PHE A 6 21.01 -2.84 -3.46
CA PHE A 6 21.23 -3.44 -2.14
C PHE A 6 21.12 -2.40 -1.02
N ASP A 7 21.45 -1.12 -1.30
CA ASP A 7 21.27 -0.01 -0.35
C ASP A 7 19.80 0.17 0.06
N LEU A 8 18.84 -0.20 -0.80
CA LEU A 8 17.41 -0.19 -0.50
C LEU A 8 16.96 -1.29 0.48
N ILE A 9 17.79 -2.32 0.67
CA ILE A 9 17.53 -3.46 1.56
C ILE A 9 18.32 -3.31 2.88
N GLU A 10 19.22 -2.32 2.97
CA GLU A 10 19.92 -2.02 4.21
C GLU A 10 18.98 -1.54 5.32
N ALA A 11 19.32 -1.91 6.54
CA ALA A 11 18.53 -1.60 7.72
C ALA A 11 18.33 -0.09 7.91
N ASP A 12 19.32 0.72 7.54
CA ASP A 12 19.25 2.18 7.60
C ASP A 12 18.18 2.75 6.66
N TYR A 13 18.02 2.17 5.47
CA TYR A 13 16.95 2.55 4.55
C TYR A 13 15.59 2.13 5.08
N LEU A 14 15.46 0.91 5.63
CA LEU A 14 14.22 0.42 6.24
C LEU A 14 13.79 1.24 7.47
N MET A 15 14.75 1.83 8.20
CA MET A 15 14.49 2.74 9.32
C MET A 15 13.96 4.10 8.86
N SER A 16 14.16 4.48 7.60
CA SER A 16 13.64 5.72 7.04
C SER A 16 12.12 5.66 6.83
N PHE A 17 11.48 6.84 6.78
CA PHE A 17 10.04 6.93 6.48
C PHE A 17 9.69 6.28 5.13
N ALA A 18 10.48 6.52 4.09
CA ALA A 18 10.25 5.98 2.76
C ALA A 18 10.40 4.45 2.73
N GLY A 19 11.45 3.93 3.37
CA GLY A 19 11.66 2.48 3.50
C GLY A 19 10.54 1.80 4.27
N ALA A 20 10.08 2.39 5.38
CA ALA A 20 8.95 1.87 6.14
C ALA A 20 7.65 1.84 5.32
N VAL A 21 7.38 2.86 4.50
CA VAL A 21 6.21 2.90 3.59
C VAL A 21 6.31 1.84 2.50
N ILE A 22 7.48 1.67 1.88
CA ILE A 22 7.70 0.65 0.84
C ILE A 22 7.59 -0.75 1.44
N ALA A 23 8.24 -1.02 2.57
CA ALA A 23 8.16 -2.29 3.27
C ALA A 23 6.71 -2.61 3.67
N THR A 24 5.97 -1.64 4.21
CA THR A 24 4.56 -1.78 4.55
C THR A 24 3.73 -2.13 3.30
N ASN A 25 3.97 -1.46 2.17
CA ASN A 25 3.27 -1.74 0.91
C ASN A 25 3.56 -3.16 0.38
N VAL A 26 4.83 -3.57 0.37
CA VAL A 26 5.25 -4.91 -0.09
C VAL A 26 4.64 -5.99 0.79
N ILE A 27 4.75 -5.85 2.11
CA ILE A 27 4.21 -6.83 3.07
C ILE A 27 2.68 -6.87 2.99
N THR A 28 2.01 -5.74 2.89
CA THR A 28 0.55 -5.69 2.72
C THR A 28 0.12 -6.33 1.40
N HIS A 29 0.88 -6.11 0.32
CA HIS A 29 0.64 -6.78 -0.97
C HIS A 29 0.86 -8.28 -0.92
N PHE A 30 1.76 -8.78 -0.07
CA PHE A 30 1.96 -10.21 0.13
C PHE A 30 0.83 -10.81 0.98
N ILE A 31 0.46 -10.15 2.08
CA ILE A 31 -0.54 -10.65 3.04
C ILE A 31 -1.95 -10.63 2.45
N LYS A 32 -2.30 -9.64 1.62
CA LYS A 32 -3.67 -9.53 1.05
C LYS A 32 -4.09 -10.75 0.22
N ASP A 33 -3.14 -11.49 -0.34
CA ASP A 33 -3.42 -12.68 -1.17
C ASP A 33 -3.69 -13.93 -0.30
N TYR A 34 -3.30 -13.89 0.98
CA TYR A 34 -3.54 -14.93 1.99
C TYR A 34 -4.63 -14.53 3.01
N MET A 35 -5.16 -13.30 2.92
CA MET A 35 -6.18 -12.78 3.84
C MET A 35 -7.58 -13.07 3.32
N PRO A 36 -8.50 -13.51 4.18
CA PRO A 36 -9.89 -13.73 3.80
C PRO A 36 -10.63 -12.41 3.55
N GLU A 37 -11.59 -12.42 2.60
CA GLU A 37 -12.28 -11.22 2.08
C GLU A 37 -13.02 -10.37 3.13
N PHE A 38 -13.25 -10.90 4.34
CA PHE A 38 -13.93 -10.17 5.42
C PHE A 38 -13.02 -9.19 6.16
N LEU A 39 -11.69 -9.23 5.98
CA LEU A 39 -10.78 -8.29 6.61
C LEU A 39 -10.57 -7.05 5.74
N ASP A 40 -10.93 -5.89 6.29
CA ASP A 40 -10.69 -4.61 5.61
C ASP A 40 -9.17 -4.39 5.46
N LYS A 41 -8.74 -4.24 4.21
CA LYS A 41 -7.34 -3.99 3.82
C LYS A 41 -6.74 -2.80 4.56
N LYS A 42 -7.55 -1.81 4.93
CA LYS A 42 -7.11 -0.64 5.71
C LYS A 42 -6.62 -1.05 7.09
N ILE A 43 -7.37 -1.90 7.78
CA ILE A 43 -6.99 -2.39 9.11
C ILE A 43 -5.72 -3.26 9.02
N VAL A 44 -5.63 -4.13 8.00
CA VAL A 44 -4.44 -4.95 7.77
C VAL A 44 -3.19 -4.10 7.55
N THR A 45 -3.28 -3.06 6.71
CA THR A 45 -2.15 -2.16 6.41
C THR A 45 -1.68 -1.42 7.67
N LEU A 46 -2.62 -1.00 8.53
CA LEU A 46 -2.30 -0.36 9.80
C LEU A 46 -1.58 -1.31 10.75
N PHE A 47 -2.06 -2.54 10.89
CA PHE A 47 -1.42 -3.57 11.70
C PHE A 47 0.00 -3.89 11.21
N VAL A 48 0.19 -4.00 9.90
CA VAL A 48 1.50 -4.24 9.28
C VAL A 48 2.45 -3.08 9.56
N ALA A 49 2.02 -1.83 9.36
CA ALA A 49 2.84 -0.65 9.64
C ALA A 49 3.23 -0.56 11.13
N ALA A 50 2.28 -0.81 12.02
CA ALA A 50 2.52 -0.83 13.46
C ALA A 50 3.51 -1.94 13.85
N PHE A 51 3.38 -3.13 13.26
CA PHE A 51 4.27 -4.25 13.50
C PHE A 51 5.70 -3.97 13.03
N ILE A 52 5.88 -3.38 11.85
CA ILE A 52 7.20 -3.00 11.31
C ILE A 52 7.86 -1.96 12.22
N MET A 53 7.12 -0.89 12.57
CA MET A 53 7.61 0.17 13.45
C MET A 53 7.97 -0.36 14.85
N PHE A 54 7.15 -1.24 15.40
CA PHE A 54 7.41 -1.86 16.70
C PHE A 54 8.62 -2.80 16.67
N THR A 55 8.71 -3.65 15.64
CA THR A 55 9.86 -4.55 15.44
C THR A 55 11.15 -3.76 15.30
N ASN A 56 11.11 -2.62 14.60
CA ASN A 56 12.25 -1.72 14.49
C ASN A 56 12.68 -1.17 15.87
N GLN A 57 11.75 -0.70 16.71
CA GLN A 57 12.09 -0.30 18.07
C GLN A 57 12.70 -1.43 18.91
N CYS A 58 12.20 -2.67 18.74
CA CYS A 58 12.69 -3.83 19.48
C CYS A 58 14.11 -4.25 19.09
N ILE A 59 14.43 -4.27 17.79
CA ILE A 59 15.75 -4.69 17.30
C ILE A 59 16.83 -3.68 17.68
N PHE A 60 16.51 -2.39 17.63
CA PHE A 60 17.49 -1.32 17.86
C PHE A 60 17.54 -0.83 19.32
N GLY A 61 16.87 -1.51 20.24
CA GLY A 61 17.00 -1.28 21.69
C GLY A 61 16.55 0.10 22.18
N THR A 62 15.82 0.87 21.37
CA THR A 62 15.41 2.26 21.68
C THR A 62 14.03 2.31 22.34
N ILE A 63 13.69 1.33 23.17
CA ILE A 63 12.37 1.25 23.81
C ILE A 63 12.33 2.18 25.03
N THR A 64 11.68 3.33 24.86
CA THR A 64 11.21 4.22 25.93
C THR A 64 9.74 4.53 25.70
N LEU A 65 8.99 4.91 26.74
CA LEU A 65 7.57 5.27 26.59
C LEU A 65 7.35 6.36 25.52
N LYS A 66 8.28 7.32 25.43
CA LYS A 66 8.25 8.40 24.44
C LYS A 66 8.44 7.89 23.01
N THR A 67 9.40 6.99 22.77
CA THR A 67 9.64 6.43 21.43
C THR A 67 8.53 5.46 21.03
N MET A 68 7.93 4.72 21.97
CA MET A 68 6.78 3.86 21.70
C MET A 68 5.56 4.66 21.24
N TYR A 69 5.25 5.78 21.89
CA TYR A 69 4.18 6.67 21.45
C TYR A 69 4.46 7.29 20.07
N LEU A 70 5.68 7.75 19.82
CA LEU A 70 6.09 8.27 18.52
C LEU A 70 6.02 7.21 17.42
N SER A 71 6.44 5.98 17.72
CA SER A 71 6.41 4.82 16.82
C SER A 71 4.98 4.49 16.40
N PHE A 72 4.07 4.49 17.36
CA PHE A 72 2.64 4.30 17.11
C PHE A 72 2.08 5.38 16.19
N LEU A 73 2.34 6.66 16.49
CA LEU A 73 1.86 7.76 15.64
C LEU A 73 2.48 7.72 14.24
N ASN A 74 3.77 7.43 14.13
CA ASN A 74 4.47 7.26 12.86
C ASN A 74 3.90 6.09 12.05
N SER A 75 3.48 5.01 12.70
CA SER A 75 2.84 3.88 12.02
C SER A 75 1.52 4.28 11.35
N PHE A 76 0.74 5.21 11.93
CA PHE A 76 -0.45 5.76 11.27
C PHE A 76 -0.10 6.58 10.04
N VAL A 77 0.96 7.40 10.09
CA VAL A 77 1.40 8.20 8.94
C VAL A 77 1.91 7.29 7.82
N VAL A 78 2.68 6.26 8.17
CA VAL A 78 3.17 5.25 7.21
C VAL A 78 2.01 4.47 6.61
N ALA A 79 1.05 4.02 7.42
CA ALA A 79 -0.13 3.32 6.94
C ALA A 79 -0.99 4.22 6.05
N ALA A 80 -1.17 5.50 6.40
CA ALA A 80 -1.90 6.46 5.58
C ALA A 80 -1.20 6.72 4.24
N ALA A 81 0.12 6.82 4.21
CA ALA A 81 0.90 6.95 2.97
C ALA A 81 0.80 5.69 2.09
N ALA A 82 0.88 4.50 2.70
CA ALA A 82 0.70 3.21 2.04
C ALA A 82 -0.73 3.06 1.45
N MET A 83 -1.76 3.38 2.25
CA MET A 83 -3.16 3.36 1.82
C MET A 83 -3.48 4.40 0.75
N GLY A 84 -2.94 5.62 0.87
CA GLY A 84 -3.13 6.69 -0.10
C GLY A 84 -2.63 6.28 -1.49
N ASN A 85 -1.50 5.58 -1.56
CA ASN A 85 -1.02 4.98 -2.79
C ASN A 85 -2.04 3.96 -3.37
N TYR A 86 -2.59 3.11 -2.51
CA TYR A 86 -3.54 2.06 -2.89
C TYR A 86 -4.87 2.61 -3.43
N GLU A 87 -5.43 3.65 -2.80
CA GLU A 87 -6.71 4.25 -3.19
C GLU A 87 -6.60 5.00 -4.53
N ILE A 88 -5.45 5.64 -4.79
CA ILE A 88 -5.15 6.29 -6.07
C ILE A 88 -5.03 5.26 -7.19
N LEU A 89 -4.25 4.19 -6.98
CA LEU A 89 -4.04 3.12 -7.97
C LEU A 89 -5.34 2.37 -8.29
N THR A 90 -6.16 2.06 -7.28
CA THR A 90 -7.40 1.29 -7.47
C THR A 90 -8.51 2.14 -8.08
N THR A 91 -8.69 3.38 -7.62
CA THR A 91 -9.80 4.25 -8.07
C THR A 91 -9.58 4.78 -9.48
N LYS A 92 -8.35 5.16 -9.84
CA LYS A 92 -8.02 5.66 -11.18
C LYS A 92 -8.13 4.55 -12.23
N THR A 93 -7.68 3.34 -11.89
CA THR A 93 -7.75 2.17 -12.77
C THR A 93 -9.18 1.70 -12.96
N LYS A 94 -9.97 1.59 -11.87
CA LYS A 94 -11.39 1.22 -11.96
C LYS A 94 -12.19 2.23 -12.79
N LYS A 95 -11.97 3.53 -12.59
CA LYS A 95 -12.63 4.59 -13.39
C LYS A 95 -12.29 4.51 -14.88
N ARG A 96 -11.05 4.17 -15.25
CA ARG A 96 -10.68 3.97 -16.66
C ARG A 96 -11.36 2.74 -17.25
N VAL A 97 -11.28 1.59 -16.58
CA VAL A 97 -11.89 0.34 -17.05
C VAL A 97 -13.40 0.48 -17.24
N THR A 98 -14.11 1.09 -16.29
CA THR A 98 -15.56 1.34 -16.43
C THR A 98 -15.88 2.30 -17.57
N LYS A 99 -15.07 3.34 -17.78
CA LYS A 99 -15.24 4.29 -18.89
C LYS A 99 -15.01 3.63 -20.24
N ASP A 100 -14.03 2.73 -20.34
CA ASP A 100 -13.73 1.99 -21.58
C ASP A 100 -14.82 0.96 -21.92
N LEU A 101 -15.35 0.25 -20.91
CA LEU A 101 -16.49 -0.66 -21.07
C LEU A 101 -17.76 0.08 -21.52
N GLN A 102 -18.01 1.26 -20.95
CA GLN A 102 -19.16 2.08 -21.31
C GLN A 102 -19.04 2.61 -22.75
N ASN A 103 -17.85 3.08 -23.15
CA ASN A 103 -17.58 3.50 -24.53
C ASN A 103 -17.72 2.36 -25.56
N GLN A 104 -17.36 1.12 -25.20
CA GLN A 104 -17.54 -0.05 -26.06
C GLN A 104 -19.03 -0.44 -26.20
N ALA A 105 -19.78 -0.42 -25.10
CA ALA A 105 -21.23 -0.66 -25.13
C ALA A 105 -21.98 0.37 -25.97
N SER A 106 -21.59 1.65 -25.88
CA SER A 106 -22.17 2.73 -26.70
C SER A 106 -21.82 2.60 -28.18
N LYS A 107 -20.59 2.20 -28.54
CA LYS A 107 -20.23 1.97 -29.96
C LYS A 107 -20.97 0.78 -30.57
N LYS A 108 -21.16 -0.30 -29.82
CA LYS A 108 -21.87 -1.50 -30.30
C LYS A 108 -23.34 -1.23 -30.61
N SER A 109 -24.01 -0.43 -29.76
CA SER A 109 -25.42 -0.07 -29.93
C SER A 109 -25.67 1.00 -31.02
N THR A 110 -24.64 1.73 -31.46
CA THR A 110 -24.74 2.63 -32.62
C THR A 110 -24.60 1.87 -33.95
N ASN A 111 -23.72 0.86 -34.03
CA ASN A 111 -23.59 0.05 -35.25
C ASN A 111 -24.86 -0.78 -35.54
N GLU A 112 -25.49 -1.37 -34.53
CA GLU A 112 -26.74 -2.14 -34.70
C GLU A 112 -27.92 -1.33 -35.25
N LYS A 113 -27.91 0.01 -35.11
CA LYS A 113 -28.96 0.90 -35.63
C LYS A 113 -28.72 1.41 -37.05
N THR A 114 -27.55 1.11 -37.63
CA THR A 114 -27.18 1.58 -38.98
C THR A 114 -27.34 0.47 -40.02
N ASP A 115 -27.57 -0.76 -39.57
CA ASP A 115 -27.79 -1.95 -40.40
C ASP A 115 -29.30 -2.34 -40.51
N GLU A 116 -30.22 -1.53 -39.96
CA GLU A 116 -31.68 -1.57 -40.21
C GLU A 116 -32.11 -0.41 -41.13
#